data_AF-A0A1S2VSY8-F1
#
_entry.id   AF-A0A1S2VSY8-F1
#
_cell.length_a   1.000
_cell.length_b   1.000
_cell.length_c   1.000
_cell.angle_alpha   90.00
_cell.angle_beta   90.00
_cell.angle_gamma   90.00
#
_symmetry.space_group_name_H-M   'P 1'
#
loop_
_entity.id
_entity.type
_entity.pdbx_description
1 polymer ?
#
loop_
_entity_poly.entity_id
_entity_poly.type
_entity_poly.pdbx_seq_one_letter_code
_entity_poly.pdbx_strand_id
1 'polypeptide(L)'
;MTSRRKTLKRDWFDNQPGAWVMVMLPAVAGFFIGGPNLDTLWLLATWAVCYCVQFSAAHWFKAHFSRRYLPPMLTYAVALIVIGLPFLITHTGILRWAPLYIVLVALSMLSSWLRKERSLWGNAVSVIAASAMATVIASFGNAVETACVIPINAAHASCAAADVTAARAAIRNMPDLSQIFDLHAWWPAGSLPVNGLIATVLFALTQYGSVLVVKTMIRERGKRSYVAASWVWHVALLLLAAVPAGRSPHLIAMTVLLLARAVALPVVTRRTTLKPVVTGITEAFASFIAFGCIIAVI
;
A
#
# COMPACT_ATOMS: atom_id res chain seq x y z
N MET A 1 33.03 -12.65 -27.90
CA MET A 1 31.93 -11.67 -27.67
C MET A 1 30.66 -12.44 -27.34
N THR A 2 30.24 -12.48 -26.07
CA THR A 2 28.97 -13.10 -25.71
C THR A 2 27.82 -12.24 -26.25
N SER A 3 26.99 -12.85 -27.11
CA SER A 3 25.78 -12.21 -27.66
C SER A 3 24.99 -11.53 -26.54
N ARG A 4 24.88 -10.20 -26.63
CA ARG A 4 24.22 -9.37 -25.63
C ARG A 4 22.73 -9.69 -25.66
N ARG A 5 22.23 -10.36 -24.62
CA ARG A 5 20.80 -10.70 -24.53
C ARG A 5 19.96 -9.41 -24.57
N LYS A 6 19.06 -9.35 -25.55
CA LYS A 6 18.11 -8.24 -25.73
C LYS A 6 17.11 -8.18 -24.57
N THR A 7 16.59 -6.99 -24.30
CA THR A 7 15.44 -6.76 -23.43
C THR A 7 14.21 -7.45 -24.02
N LEU A 8 13.45 -8.16 -23.19
CA LEU A 8 12.20 -8.82 -23.61
C LEU A 8 11.01 -8.01 -23.12
N LYS A 9 9.85 -8.12 -23.79
CA LYS A 9 8.60 -7.45 -23.36
C LYS A 9 8.22 -7.73 -21.90
N ARG A 10 8.49 -8.95 -21.41
CA ARG A 10 8.23 -9.35 -20.02
C ARG A 10 9.14 -8.65 -18.99
N ASP A 11 10.24 -8.02 -19.44
CA ASP A 11 11.13 -7.25 -18.57
C ASP A 11 10.61 -5.81 -18.35
N TRP A 12 9.55 -5.39 -19.07
CA TRP A 12 8.99 -4.02 -19.01
C TRP A 12 7.76 -3.89 -18.09
N PHE A 13 6.96 -4.94 -17.94
CA PHE A 13 5.69 -4.88 -17.20
C PHE A 13 5.52 -6.09 -16.29
N ASP A 14 4.90 -5.89 -15.12
CA ASP A 14 4.43 -7.01 -14.31
C ASP A 14 3.17 -7.61 -14.95
N ASN A 15 3.26 -8.88 -15.33
CA ASN A 15 2.16 -9.62 -15.95
C ASN A 15 1.20 -10.23 -14.91
N GLN A 16 1.34 -9.90 -13.62
CA GLN A 16 0.50 -10.40 -12.55
C GLN A 16 -0.57 -9.37 -12.17
N PRO A 17 -1.83 -9.52 -12.65
CA PRO A 17 -2.89 -8.55 -12.36
C PRO A 17 -3.18 -8.43 -10.86
N GLY A 18 -3.03 -9.52 -10.11
CA GLY A 18 -3.23 -9.51 -8.65
C GLY A 18 -2.22 -8.64 -7.89
N ALA A 19 -0.98 -8.50 -8.40
CA ALA A 19 0.03 -7.65 -7.75
C ALA A 19 -0.35 -6.16 -7.85
N TRP A 20 -0.82 -5.74 -9.02
CA TRP A 20 -1.34 -4.39 -9.24
C TRP A 20 -2.51 -4.05 -8.31
N VAL A 21 -3.46 -4.98 -8.16
CA VAL A 21 -4.61 -4.79 -7.28
C VAL A 21 -4.15 -4.60 -5.83
N MET A 22 -3.27 -5.46 -5.32
CA MET A 22 -2.78 -5.34 -3.95
C MET A 22 -2.01 -4.04 -3.71
N VAL A 23 -1.20 -3.59 -4.68
CA VAL A 23 -0.40 -2.35 -4.54
C VAL A 23 -1.26 -1.09 -4.66
N MET A 24 -2.28 -1.09 -5.52
CA MET A 24 -3.08 0.11 -5.80
C MET A 24 -4.25 0.30 -4.84
N LEU A 25 -4.87 -0.76 -4.33
CA LEU A 25 -6.10 -0.64 -3.53
C LEU A 25 -5.95 0.21 -2.26
N PRO A 26 -4.87 0.14 -1.46
CA PRO A 26 -4.73 1.03 -0.31
C PRO A 26 -4.61 2.50 -0.72
N ALA A 27 -3.88 2.77 -1.81
CA ALA A 27 -3.74 4.12 -2.34
C ALA A 27 -5.10 4.66 -2.83
N VAL A 28 -5.86 3.85 -3.55
CA VAL A 28 -7.22 4.17 -4.00
C VAL A 28 -8.15 4.38 -2.80
N ALA A 29 -7.97 3.62 -1.72
CA ALA A 29 -8.75 3.83 -0.50
C ALA A 29 -8.43 5.17 0.13
N GLY A 30 -7.14 5.55 0.20
CA GLY A 30 -6.71 6.88 0.65
C GLY A 30 -7.34 8.02 -0.16
N PHE A 31 -7.52 7.84 -1.47
CA PHE A 31 -8.22 8.80 -2.34
C PHE A 31 -9.69 8.99 -1.97
N PHE A 32 -10.40 7.91 -1.67
CA PHE A 32 -11.81 8.00 -1.23
C PHE A 32 -11.93 8.53 0.19
N ILE A 33 -11.09 8.05 1.11
CA ILE A 33 -11.10 8.45 2.53
C ILE A 33 -10.71 9.92 2.70
N GLY A 34 -9.68 10.36 1.97
CA GLY A 34 -9.25 11.74 1.97
C GLY A 34 -10.21 12.69 1.25
N GLY A 35 -11.13 12.18 0.43
CA GLY A 35 -11.94 13.01 -0.46
C GLY A 35 -11.22 13.28 -1.79
N PRO A 36 -11.85 12.93 -2.93
CA PRO A 36 -11.28 13.12 -4.27
C PRO A 36 -10.89 14.57 -4.57
N ASN A 37 -9.65 14.77 -5.01
CA ASN A 37 -9.17 16.05 -5.55
C ASN A 37 -8.03 15.80 -6.55
N LEU A 38 -7.51 16.88 -7.15
CA LEU A 38 -6.42 16.75 -8.12
C LEU A 38 -5.12 16.23 -7.47
N ASP A 39 -4.83 16.62 -6.23
CA ASP A 39 -3.59 16.23 -5.55
C ASP A 39 -3.57 14.73 -5.21
N THR A 40 -4.70 14.18 -4.74
CA THR A 40 -4.88 12.76 -4.45
C THR A 40 -4.88 11.93 -5.74
N LEU A 41 -5.47 12.42 -6.83
CA LEU A 41 -5.38 11.78 -8.14
C LEU A 41 -3.94 11.80 -8.70
N TRP A 42 -3.22 12.90 -8.51
CA TRP A 42 -1.82 13.02 -8.91
C TRP A 42 -0.93 12.08 -8.09
N LEU A 43 -1.14 11.98 -6.78
CA LEU A 43 -0.45 11.01 -5.93
C LEU A 43 -0.75 9.56 -6.36
N LEU A 44 -1.98 9.24 -6.75
CA LEU A 44 -2.32 7.92 -7.30
C LEU A 44 -1.54 7.61 -8.58
N ALA A 45 -1.49 8.56 -9.53
CA ALA A 45 -0.73 8.40 -10.76
C ALA A 45 0.77 8.24 -10.47
N THR A 46 1.31 9.07 -9.57
CA THR A 46 2.71 9.01 -9.14
C THR A 46 3.02 7.67 -8.47
N TRP A 47 2.12 7.16 -7.63
CA TRP A 47 2.26 5.85 -6.97
C TRP A 47 2.31 4.70 -7.97
N ALA A 48 1.46 4.70 -9.00
CA ALA A 48 1.49 3.70 -10.06
C ALA A 48 2.85 3.70 -10.80
N VAL A 49 3.41 4.89 -11.07
CA VAL A 49 4.72 5.03 -11.69
C VAL A 49 5.84 4.58 -10.74
N CYS A 50 5.76 4.92 -9.44
CA CYS A 50 6.68 4.44 -8.42
C CYS A 50 6.73 2.92 -8.37
N TYR A 51 5.59 2.24 -8.50
CA TYR A 51 5.54 0.78 -8.58
C TYR A 51 6.27 0.24 -9.83
N CYS A 52 6.11 0.85 -10.99
CA CYS A 52 6.87 0.49 -12.21
C CYS A 52 8.39 0.69 -12.03
N VAL A 53 8.80 1.80 -11.41
CA VAL A 53 10.19 2.05 -11.05
C VAL A 53 10.70 0.97 -10.10
N GLN A 54 9.95 0.66 -9.03
CA GLN A 54 10.33 -0.36 -8.05
C GLN A 54 10.48 -1.74 -8.70
N PHE A 55 9.57 -2.12 -9.58
CA PHE A 55 9.61 -3.39 -10.31
C PHE A 55 10.85 -3.48 -11.20
N SER A 56 11.12 -2.45 -12.00
CA SER A 56 12.27 -2.42 -12.91
C SER A 56 13.60 -2.30 -12.15
N ALA A 57 13.65 -1.51 -11.07
CA ALA A 57 14.78 -1.40 -10.16
C ALA A 57 15.12 -2.74 -9.53
N ALA A 58 14.13 -3.46 -9.00
CA ALA A 58 14.34 -4.76 -8.38
C ALA A 58 15.00 -5.75 -9.34
N HIS A 59 14.58 -5.78 -10.61
CA HIS A 59 15.20 -6.62 -11.65
C HIS A 59 16.64 -6.20 -11.95
N TRP A 60 16.90 -4.90 -12.01
CA TRP A 60 18.23 -4.36 -12.26
C TRP A 60 19.21 -4.64 -11.11
N PHE A 61 18.78 -4.48 -9.85
CA PHE A 61 19.55 -4.81 -8.65
C PHE A 61 19.82 -6.32 -8.55
N LYS A 62 18.81 -7.16 -8.79
CA LYS A 62 18.94 -8.62 -8.81
C LYS A 62 19.97 -9.12 -9.84
N ALA A 63 20.08 -8.40 -10.95
CA ALA A 63 21.04 -8.67 -12.01
C ALA A 63 22.40 -7.97 -11.80
N HIS A 64 22.68 -7.48 -10.58
CA HIS A 64 23.90 -6.74 -10.21
C HIS A 64 24.23 -5.64 -11.23
N PHE A 65 23.24 -4.79 -11.51
CA PHE A 65 23.34 -3.64 -12.39
C PHE A 65 23.66 -3.95 -13.87
N SER A 66 23.26 -5.14 -14.35
CA SER A 66 23.42 -5.50 -15.76
C SER A 66 22.75 -4.49 -16.70
N ARG A 67 23.49 -4.05 -17.74
CA ARG A 67 23.00 -3.14 -18.78
C ARG A 67 21.76 -3.65 -19.53
N ARG A 68 21.42 -4.95 -19.41
CA ARG A 68 20.18 -5.50 -19.98
C ARG A 68 18.94 -4.87 -19.35
N TYR A 69 18.91 -4.65 -18.04
CA TYR A 69 17.71 -4.18 -17.33
C TYR A 69 17.66 -2.65 -17.16
N LEU A 70 18.68 -1.95 -17.68
CA LEU A 70 18.80 -0.50 -17.56
C LEU A 70 17.74 0.29 -18.35
N PRO A 71 17.34 -0.08 -19.59
CA PRO A 71 16.39 0.73 -20.35
C PRO A 71 15.00 0.88 -19.69
N PRO A 72 14.34 -0.19 -19.19
CA PRO A 72 13.08 -0.05 -18.46
C PRO A 72 13.23 0.82 -17.20
N MET A 73 14.31 0.61 -16.44
CA MET A 73 14.60 1.37 -15.23
C MET A 73 14.74 2.86 -15.51
N LEU A 74 15.55 3.25 -16.52
CA LEU A 74 15.71 4.65 -16.90
C LEU A 74 14.42 5.27 -17.44
N THR A 75 13.65 4.52 -18.22
CA THR A 75 12.39 5.02 -18.79
C THR A 75 11.39 5.36 -17.69
N TYR A 76 11.18 4.43 -16.75
CA TYR A 76 10.27 4.68 -15.63
C TYR A 76 10.82 5.72 -14.66
N ALA A 77 12.15 5.80 -14.46
CA ALA A 77 12.75 6.85 -13.65
C ALA A 77 12.54 8.25 -14.25
N VAL A 78 12.71 8.41 -15.57
CA VAL A 78 12.40 9.66 -16.27
C VAL A 78 10.92 9.99 -16.17
N ALA A 79 10.03 9.01 -16.38
CA ALA A 79 8.59 9.22 -16.21
C ALA A 79 8.23 9.66 -14.78
N LEU A 80 8.87 9.06 -13.76
CA LEU A 80 8.69 9.46 -12.37
C LEU A 80 9.21 10.87 -12.10
N ILE A 81 10.33 11.28 -12.68
CA ILE A 81 10.83 12.65 -12.55
C ILE A 81 9.85 13.63 -13.21
N VAL A 82 9.38 13.34 -14.42
CA VAL A 82 8.45 14.21 -15.16
C VAL A 82 7.12 14.40 -14.41
N ILE A 83 6.59 13.33 -13.79
CA ILE A 83 5.28 13.37 -13.12
C ILE A 83 5.41 13.77 -11.65
N GLY A 84 6.42 13.25 -10.94
CA GLY A 84 6.59 13.41 -9.49
C GLY A 84 7.35 14.67 -9.08
N LEU A 85 8.29 15.17 -9.89
CA LEU A 85 9.04 16.39 -9.54
C LEU A 85 8.15 17.63 -9.47
N PRO A 86 7.18 17.87 -10.41
CA PRO A 86 6.29 19.02 -10.27
C PRO A 86 5.37 18.90 -9.04
N PHE A 87 4.94 17.68 -8.67
CA PHE A 87 4.20 17.46 -7.43
C PHE A 87 5.07 17.83 -6.22
N LEU A 88 6.33 17.38 -6.17
CA LEU A 88 7.25 17.68 -5.09
C LEU A 88 7.54 19.19 -4.94
N ILE A 89 7.67 19.91 -6.07
CA ILE A 89 7.92 21.36 -6.07
C ILE A 89 6.70 22.13 -5.54
N THR A 90 5.50 21.70 -5.93
CA THR A 90 4.23 22.35 -5.50
C THR A 90 3.81 21.95 -4.10
N HIS A 91 4.24 20.77 -3.63
CA HIS A 91 3.84 20.15 -2.37
C HIS A 91 5.05 19.57 -1.63
N THR A 92 5.93 20.45 -1.13
CA THR A 92 7.16 20.05 -0.41
C THR A 92 6.88 19.22 0.84
N GLY A 93 5.67 19.35 1.41
CA GLY A 93 5.21 18.60 2.57
C GLY A 93 5.24 17.08 2.38
N ILE A 94 5.20 16.56 1.14
CA ILE A 94 5.32 15.10 0.89
C ILE A 94 6.64 14.52 1.42
N LEU A 95 7.69 15.35 1.55
CA LEU A 95 9.01 14.95 2.05
C LEU A 95 8.98 14.43 3.50
N ARG A 96 7.93 14.74 4.28
CA ARG A 96 7.79 14.19 5.63
C ARG A 96 7.72 12.66 5.65
N TRP A 97 7.26 12.06 4.55
CA TRP A 97 7.19 10.61 4.36
C TRP A 97 8.46 10.00 3.76
N ALA A 98 9.40 10.83 3.29
CA ALA A 98 10.63 10.37 2.66
C ALA A 98 11.48 9.46 3.57
N PRO A 99 11.68 9.75 4.88
CA PRO A 99 12.44 8.85 5.75
C PRO A 99 11.88 7.43 5.80
N LEU A 100 10.54 7.30 5.90
CA LEU A 100 9.86 6.00 5.88
C LEU A 100 10.09 5.27 4.55
N TYR A 101 9.83 5.94 3.42
CA TYR A 101 9.96 5.30 2.10
C TYR A 101 11.41 5.02 1.71
N ILE A 102 12.39 5.81 2.15
CA ILE A 102 13.82 5.54 1.95
C ILE A 102 14.19 4.21 2.61
N VAL A 103 13.77 3.99 3.86
CA VAL A 103 14.02 2.73 4.57
C VAL A 103 13.34 1.56 3.85
N LEU A 104 12.07 1.71 3.47
CA LEU A 104 11.32 0.65 2.79
C LEU A 104 11.91 0.30 1.42
N VAL A 105 12.30 1.31 0.62
CA VAL A 105 12.95 1.10 -0.67
C VAL A 105 14.31 0.43 -0.48
N ALA A 106 15.12 0.88 0.48
CA ALA A 106 16.42 0.27 0.77
C ALA A 106 16.28 -1.21 1.16
N LEU A 107 15.35 -1.54 2.05
CA LEU A 107 15.06 -2.93 2.43
C LEU A 107 14.54 -3.75 1.25
N SER A 108 13.67 -3.18 0.41
CA SER A 108 13.14 -3.87 -0.76
C SER A 108 14.23 -4.13 -1.82
N MET A 109 15.13 -3.16 -2.05
CA MET A 109 16.30 -3.33 -2.92
C MET A 109 17.30 -4.33 -2.34
N LEU A 110 17.55 -4.31 -1.03
CA LEU A 110 18.36 -5.32 -0.33
C LEU A 110 17.76 -6.71 -0.52
N SER A 111 16.44 -6.85 -0.41
CA SER A 111 15.74 -8.12 -0.66
C SER A 111 15.95 -8.62 -2.09
N SER A 112 15.98 -7.70 -3.05
CA SER A 112 16.19 -7.97 -4.49
C SER A 112 17.63 -8.38 -4.77
N TRP A 113 18.60 -7.66 -4.19
CA TRP A 113 20.02 -7.97 -4.27
C TRP A 113 20.35 -9.35 -3.72
N LEU A 114 19.79 -9.67 -2.54
CA LEU A 114 19.94 -10.98 -1.90
C LEU A 114 19.11 -12.09 -2.57
N ARG A 115 18.33 -11.75 -3.62
CA ARG A 115 17.39 -12.65 -4.32
C ARG A 115 16.34 -13.28 -3.40
N LYS A 116 16.04 -12.58 -2.29
CA LYS A 116 15.07 -12.93 -1.24
C LYS A 116 13.76 -12.13 -1.37
N GLU A 117 13.46 -11.56 -2.53
CA GLU A 117 12.21 -10.82 -2.85
C GLU A 117 10.93 -11.53 -2.37
N ARG A 118 10.98 -12.86 -2.33
CA ARG A 118 9.84 -13.72 -2.01
C ARG A 118 9.88 -14.26 -0.58
N SER A 119 10.75 -13.73 0.28
CA SER A 119 10.79 -14.00 1.72
C SER A 119 9.58 -13.36 2.42
N LEU A 120 9.29 -13.76 3.65
CA LEU A 120 8.21 -13.13 4.42
C LEU A 120 8.50 -11.65 4.70
N TRP A 121 9.74 -11.32 5.08
CA TRP A 121 10.12 -9.93 5.35
C TRP A 121 10.12 -9.05 4.09
N GLY A 122 10.54 -9.58 2.93
CA GLY A 122 10.49 -8.84 1.67
C GLY A 122 9.07 -8.51 1.24
N ASN A 123 8.15 -9.47 1.40
CA ASN A 123 6.72 -9.22 1.18
C ASN A 123 6.13 -8.26 2.21
N ALA A 124 6.55 -8.34 3.49
CA ALA A 124 6.10 -7.42 4.53
C ALA A 124 6.48 -5.96 4.20
N VAL A 125 7.71 -5.71 3.74
CA VAL A 125 8.16 -4.38 3.32
C VAL A 125 7.28 -3.81 2.20
N SER A 126 6.98 -4.61 1.17
CA SER A 126 6.11 -4.18 0.07
C SER A 126 4.67 -3.92 0.52
N VAL A 127 4.13 -4.76 1.41
CA VAL A 127 2.79 -4.58 1.98
C VAL A 127 2.72 -3.31 2.83
N ILE A 128 3.72 -3.06 3.68
CA ILE A 128 3.80 -1.85 4.50
C ILE A 128 3.88 -0.61 3.59
N ALA A 129 4.72 -0.63 2.56
CA ALA A 129 4.85 0.48 1.62
C ALA A 129 3.55 0.79 0.87
N ALA A 130 2.85 -0.25 0.41
CA ALA A 130 1.56 -0.10 -0.26
C ALA A 130 0.48 0.41 0.71
N SER A 131 0.36 -0.20 1.89
CA SER A 131 -0.67 0.18 2.86
C SER A 131 -0.47 1.58 3.43
N ALA A 132 0.78 2.01 3.67
CA ALA A 132 1.08 3.36 4.15
C ALA A 132 0.58 4.46 3.20
N MET A 133 0.48 4.15 1.91
CA MET A 133 -0.02 5.08 0.91
C MET A 133 -1.48 5.49 1.15
N ALA A 134 -2.27 4.69 1.88
CA ALA A 134 -3.61 5.06 2.30
C ALA A 134 -3.61 6.31 3.20
N THR A 135 -2.72 6.37 4.20
CA THR A 135 -2.57 7.56 5.06
C THR A 135 -1.97 8.73 4.29
N VAL A 136 -0.94 8.47 3.48
CA VAL A 136 -0.28 9.50 2.68
C VAL A 136 -1.31 10.21 1.81
N ILE A 137 -2.06 9.49 0.98
CA ILE A 137 -3.04 10.09 0.07
C ILE A 137 -4.19 10.73 0.85
N ALA A 138 -4.69 10.09 1.92
CA ALA A 138 -5.76 10.66 2.73
C ALA A 138 -5.37 12.04 3.33
N SER A 139 -4.09 12.24 3.67
CA SER A 139 -3.61 13.52 4.24
C SER A 139 -3.64 14.69 3.26
N PHE A 140 -3.60 14.43 1.95
CA PHE A 140 -3.68 15.46 0.89
C PHE A 140 -5.10 15.69 0.37
N GLY A 141 -6.08 14.99 0.95
CA GLY A 141 -7.48 15.08 0.55
C GLY A 141 -8.23 16.30 1.09
N ASN A 142 -9.47 16.48 0.64
CA ASN A 142 -10.35 17.58 1.07
C ASN A 142 -11.26 17.24 2.26
N ALA A 143 -11.23 16.03 2.82
CA ALA A 143 -12.13 15.59 3.89
C ALA A 143 -12.01 16.42 5.19
N VAL A 144 -10.90 17.17 5.36
CA VAL A 144 -10.74 18.17 6.43
C VAL A 144 -11.77 19.31 6.31
N GLU A 145 -12.27 19.63 5.09
CA GLU A 145 -13.36 20.60 4.90
C GLU A 145 -14.71 20.05 5.37
N THR A 146 -14.98 18.74 5.21
CA THR A 146 -16.28 18.14 5.52
C THR A 146 -16.52 17.97 7.02
N ALA A 147 -15.46 17.74 7.81
CA ALA A 147 -15.57 17.63 9.26
C ALA A 147 -15.98 18.95 9.95
N CYS A 148 -15.73 20.10 9.32
CA CYS A 148 -16.12 21.42 9.81
C CYS A 148 -17.49 21.89 9.29
N VAL A 149 -18.19 21.10 8.46
CA VAL A 149 -19.47 21.48 7.81
C VAL A 149 -20.67 20.67 8.33
N ILE A 150 -20.47 19.54 9.04
CA ILE A 150 -21.58 18.79 9.65
C ILE A 150 -21.60 19.01 11.17
N PRO A 151 -22.51 19.86 11.70
CA PRO A 151 -22.62 20.07 13.14
C PRO A 151 -23.34 18.88 13.77
N ILE A 152 -22.62 18.06 14.54
CA ILE A 152 -23.26 16.98 15.32
C ILE A 152 -23.74 17.48 16.69
N ASN A 153 -23.26 18.60 17.22
CA ASN A 153 -23.86 19.23 18.42
C ASN A 153 -23.68 20.75 18.38
N ALA A 154 -24.72 21.49 18.82
CA ALA A 154 -24.83 22.95 18.79
C ALA A 154 -23.90 23.69 19.79
N ALA A 155 -22.69 23.18 20.06
CA ALA A 155 -21.69 23.87 20.86
C ALA A 155 -20.28 23.49 20.37
N HIS A 156 -19.68 24.41 19.61
CA HIS A 156 -18.28 24.45 19.17
C HIS A 156 -17.82 23.44 18.11
N ALA A 157 -17.78 23.88 16.85
CA ALA A 157 -16.55 23.95 16.03
C ALA A 157 -16.89 24.38 14.58
N SER A 158 -17.25 25.64 14.38
CA SER A 158 -17.03 26.28 13.08
C SER A 158 -15.53 26.54 12.98
N CYS A 159 -14.76 25.61 12.43
CA CYS A 159 -13.39 25.92 12.00
C CYS A 159 -13.53 27.07 11.00
N ALA A 160 -12.93 28.23 11.25
CA ALA A 160 -13.00 29.29 10.24
C ALA A 160 -12.38 28.75 8.94
N ALA A 161 -12.89 29.13 7.78
CA ALA A 161 -12.30 28.71 6.51
C ALA A 161 -10.79 29.06 6.42
N ALA A 162 -10.36 30.09 7.15
CA ALA A 162 -8.97 30.45 7.37
C ALA A 162 -8.15 29.36 8.11
N ASP A 163 -8.72 28.72 9.13
CA ASP A 163 -8.07 27.65 9.90
C ASP A 163 -7.87 26.39 9.05
N VAL A 164 -8.86 26.06 8.22
CA VAL A 164 -8.78 24.92 7.27
C VAL A 164 -7.72 25.18 6.19
N THR A 165 -7.67 26.41 5.67
CA THR A 165 -6.68 26.81 4.66
C THR A 165 -5.25 26.80 5.22
N ALA A 166 -5.07 27.29 6.45
CA ALA A 166 -3.79 27.27 7.14
C ALA A 166 -3.32 25.84 7.46
N ALA A 167 -4.21 24.98 7.96
CA ALA A 167 -3.91 23.57 8.22
C ALA A 167 -3.52 22.84 6.92
N ARG A 168 -4.25 23.08 5.83
CA ARG A 168 -3.93 22.54 4.51
C ARG A 168 -2.56 23.02 4.02
N ALA A 169 -2.26 24.32 4.16
CA ALA A 169 -0.95 24.86 3.78
C ALA A 169 0.20 24.23 4.59
N ALA A 170 -0.01 23.97 5.89
CA ALA A 170 0.96 23.29 6.75
C ALA A 170 1.17 21.81 6.35
N ILE A 171 0.14 21.12 5.87
CA ILE A 171 0.28 19.75 5.34
C ILE A 171 1.02 19.75 4.00
N ARG A 172 0.77 20.74 3.15
CA ARG A 172 1.35 20.82 1.80
C ARG A 172 2.79 21.31 1.78
N ASN A 173 3.23 22.04 2.80
CA ASN A 173 4.57 22.61 2.86
C ASN A 173 5.42 21.96 3.96
N MET A 174 6.72 21.95 3.74
CA MET A 174 7.70 21.57 4.76
C MET A 174 7.92 22.73 5.75
N PRO A 175 8.15 22.47 7.06
CA PRO A 175 8.63 23.51 7.96
C PRO A 175 9.96 24.11 7.51
N ASP A 176 10.24 25.32 7.99
CA ASP A 176 11.52 25.99 7.77
C ASP A 176 12.70 25.16 8.31
N LEU A 177 13.89 25.35 7.75
CA LEU A 177 15.10 24.61 8.14
C LEU A 177 15.44 24.77 9.62
N SER A 178 15.07 25.90 10.24
CA SER A 178 15.23 26.15 11.66
C SER A 178 14.38 25.22 12.55
N GLN A 179 13.25 24.72 12.03
CA GLN A 179 12.30 23.85 12.73
C GLN A 179 12.34 22.40 12.21
N ILE A 180 13.36 22.03 11.44
CA ILE A 180 13.45 20.74 10.76
C ILE A 180 13.47 19.53 11.72
N PHE A 181 13.92 19.72 12.97
CA PHE A 181 13.92 18.68 13.99
C PHE A 181 12.78 18.82 15.00
N ASP A 182 11.90 19.83 14.85
CA ASP A 182 10.71 19.95 15.66
C ASP A 182 9.63 18.98 15.15
N LEU A 183 9.27 18.02 16.00
CA LEU A 183 8.31 16.98 15.67
C LEU A 183 6.93 17.55 15.34
N HIS A 184 6.49 18.61 16.03
CA HIS A 184 5.18 19.21 15.80
C HIS A 184 5.14 20.03 14.51
N ALA A 185 6.26 20.67 14.16
CA ALA A 185 6.41 21.37 12.89
C ALA A 185 6.50 20.39 11.71
N TRP A 186 7.15 19.23 11.90
CA TRP A 186 7.25 18.16 10.90
C TRP A 186 5.93 17.42 10.69
N TRP A 187 5.16 17.22 11.77
CA TRP A 187 3.85 16.56 11.78
C TRP A 187 2.75 17.49 12.29
N PRO A 188 2.33 18.49 11.49
CA PRO A 188 1.21 19.36 11.83
C PRO A 188 -0.09 18.58 11.96
N ALA A 189 -1.06 19.12 12.70
CA ALA A 189 -2.38 18.52 12.85
C ALA A 189 -3.02 18.23 11.47
N GLY A 190 -3.60 17.04 11.33
CA GLY A 190 -4.19 16.57 10.06
C GLY A 190 -3.22 15.88 9.09
N SER A 191 -1.91 15.92 9.33
CA SER A 191 -0.92 15.16 8.54
C SER A 191 -1.02 13.64 8.68
N LEU A 192 -1.63 13.18 9.78
CA LEU A 192 -1.91 11.78 10.08
C LEU A 192 -3.42 11.61 10.32
N PRO A 193 -4.25 11.59 9.26
CA PRO A 193 -5.68 11.41 9.41
C PRO A 193 -5.98 10.05 10.04
N VAL A 194 -6.73 10.04 11.13
CA VAL A 194 -7.06 8.81 11.90
C VAL A 194 -7.67 7.75 10.99
N ASN A 195 -8.58 8.15 10.11
CA ASN A 195 -9.22 7.28 9.12
C ASN A 195 -8.21 6.66 8.12
N GLY A 196 -7.22 7.45 7.67
CA GLY A 196 -6.13 6.96 6.83
C GLY A 196 -5.21 5.98 7.55
N LEU A 197 -4.93 6.22 8.84
CA LEU A 197 -4.15 5.32 9.69
C LEU A 197 -4.88 3.99 9.93
N ILE A 198 -6.18 4.04 10.22
CA ILE A 198 -7.03 2.85 10.37
C ILE A 198 -6.99 2.03 9.06
N ALA A 199 -7.20 2.68 7.90
CA ALA A 199 -7.09 2.01 6.61
C ALA A 199 -5.72 1.37 6.40
N THR A 200 -4.65 2.10 6.71
CA THR A 200 -3.26 1.61 6.58
C THR A 200 -3.05 0.32 7.37
N VAL A 201 -3.49 0.28 8.63
CA VAL A 201 -3.38 -0.91 9.47
C VAL A 201 -4.23 -2.05 8.91
N LEU A 202 -5.49 -1.80 8.55
CA LEU A 202 -6.40 -2.83 8.02
C LEU A 202 -5.88 -3.42 6.70
N PHE A 203 -5.40 -2.59 5.77
CA PHE A 203 -4.78 -3.07 4.53
C PHE A 203 -3.49 -3.85 4.80
N ALA A 204 -2.62 -3.37 5.69
CA ALA A 204 -1.39 -4.09 6.01
C ALA A 204 -1.68 -5.49 6.56
N LEU A 205 -2.64 -5.60 7.49
CA LEU A 205 -3.02 -6.86 8.10
C LEU A 205 -3.68 -7.84 7.11
N THR A 206 -4.61 -7.35 6.29
CA THR A 206 -5.36 -8.17 5.31
C THR A 206 -4.47 -8.61 4.13
N GLN A 207 -3.64 -7.72 3.60
CA GLN A 207 -2.72 -8.05 2.50
C GLN A 207 -1.61 -8.99 2.94
N TYR A 208 -1.07 -8.82 4.15
CA TYR A 208 -0.08 -9.76 4.67
C TYR A 208 -0.68 -11.16 4.90
N GLY A 209 -1.94 -11.25 5.35
CA GLY A 209 -2.68 -12.51 5.41
C GLY A 209 -2.77 -13.20 4.03
N SER A 210 -2.99 -12.42 2.98
CA SER A 210 -3.01 -12.90 1.59
C SER A 210 -1.65 -13.40 1.11
N VAL A 211 -0.55 -12.74 1.51
CA VAL A 211 0.83 -13.24 1.26
C VAL A 211 1.05 -14.63 1.86
N LEU A 212 0.55 -14.87 3.07
CA LEU A 212 0.65 -16.18 3.72
C LEU A 212 -0.13 -17.25 2.94
N VAL A 213 -1.34 -16.93 2.46
CA VAL A 213 -2.13 -17.86 1.63
C VAL A 213 -1.46 -18.12 0.28
N VAL A 214 -0.98 -17.10 -0.42
CA VAL A 214 -0.27 -17.31 -1.71
C VAL A 214 0.94 -18.23 -1.53
N LYS A 215 1.66 -18.10 -0.40
CA LYS A 215 2.80 -18.97 -0.08
C LYS A 215 2.38 -20.42 0.12
N THR A 216 1.29 -20.70 0.83
CA THR A 216 0.76 -22.08 1.01
C THR A 216 0.29 -22.67 -0.32
N MET A 217 -0.07 -21.83 -1.29
CA MET A 217 -0.62 -22.27 -2.58
C MET A 217 0.44 -22.50 -3.66
N ILE A 218 1.55 -21.75 -3.68
CA ILE A 218 2.52 -21.81 -4.78
C ILE A 218 3.83 -22.50 -4.38
N ARG A 219 4.56 -21.94 -3.41
CA ARG A 219 5.97 -22.31 -3.14
C ARG A 219 6.14 -23.22 -1.94
N GLU A 220 5.39 -22.93 -0.89
CA GLU A 220 5.45 -23.61 0.39
C GLU A 220 4.29 -24.60 0.50
N ARG A 221 3.82 -25.10 -0.66
CA ARG A 221 2.71 -26.02 -0.76
C ARG A 221 3.03 -27.32 0.00
N GLY A 222 2.07 -27.78 0.79
CA GLY A 222 2.20 -28.98 1.62
C GLY A 222 2.94 -28.77 2.96
N LYS A 223 3.59 -27.62 3.18
CA LYS A 223 4.25 -27.34 4.47
C LYS A 223 3.22 -26.93 5.53
N ARG A 224 3.06 -27.79 6.55
CA ARG A 224 2.10 -27.59 7.65
C ARG A 224 2.33 -26.29 8.42
N SER A 225 3.59 -25.87 8.59
CA SER A 225 3.94 -24.62 9.28
C SER A 225 3.36 -23.38 8.61
N TYR A 226 3.41 -23.29 7.28
CA TYR A 226 2.84 -22.16 6.55
C TYR A 226 1.31 -22.17 6.55
N VAL A 227 0.69 -23.35 6.50
CA VAL A 227 -0.77 -23.49 6.62
C VAL A 227 -1.23 -23.06 8.02
N ALA A 228 -0.56 -23.53 9.07
CA ALA A 228 -0.84 -23.14 10.44
C ALA A 228 -0.64 -21.63 10.65
N ALA A 229 0.47 -21.06 10.18
CA ALA A 229 0.72 -19.62 10.27
C ALA A 229 -0.37 -18.81 9.55
N SER A 230 -0.81 -19.26 8.37
CA SER A 230 -1.92 -18.63 7.66
C SER A 230 -3.23 -18.71 8.47
N TRP A 231 -3.60 -19.88 9.00
CA TRP A 231 -4.82 -20.03 9.78
C TRP A 231 -4.80 -19.21 11.06
N VAL A 232 -3.71 -19.26 11.82
CA VAL A 232 -3.51 -18.47 13.04
C VAL A 232 -3.65 -16.98 12.75
N TRP A 233 -3.04 -16.48 11.66
CA TRP A 233 -3.18 -15.09 11.25
C TRP A 233 -4.64 -14.70 10.99
N HIS A 234 -5.37 -15.49 10.21
CA HIS A 234 -6.76 -15.16 9.86
C HIS A 234 -7.73 -15.31 11.04
N VAL A 235 -7.49 -16.28 11.93
CA VAL A 235 -8.24 -16.40 13.19
C VAL A 235 -7.97 -15.19 14.07
N ALA A 236 -6.71 -14.75 14.21
CA ALA A 236 -6.39 -13.55 14.98
C ALA A 236 -7.08 -12.30 14.41
N LEU A 237 -7.16 -12.15 13.08
CA LEU A 237 -7.91 -11.05 12.46
C LEU A 237 -9.41 -11.12 12.79
N LEU A 238 -10.02 -12.30 12.75
CA LEU A 238 -11.42 -12.48 13.11
C LEU A 238 -11.68 -12.15 14.59
N LEU A 239 -10.81 -12.58 15.49
CA LEU A 239 -10.90 -12.27 16.92
C LEU A 239 -10.78 -10.77 17.16
N LEU A 240 -9.84 -10.09 16.47
CA LEU A 240 -9.70 -8.64 16.55
C LEU A 240 -10.95 -7.91 16.05
N ALA A 241 -11.55 -8.37 14.94
CA ALA A 241 -12.79 -7.79 14.40
C ALA A 241 -14.03 -8.04 15.29
N ALA A 242 -13.98 -9.04 16.16
CA ALA A 242 -15.08 -9.42 17.05
C ALA A 242 -15.08 -8.67 18.40
N VAL A 243 -14.05 -7.87 18.71
CA VAL A 243 -13.94 -7.10 19.96
C VAL A 243 -15.13 -6.13 20.10
N PRO A 244 -15.89 -6.16 21.23
CA PRO A 244 -17.14 -5.40 21.37
C PRO A 244 -17.01 -3.90 21.13
N ALA A 245 -15.94 -3.27 21.61
CA ALA A 245 -15.73 -1.82 21.53
C ALA A 245 -15.47 -1.28 20.11
N GLY A 246 -15.24 -2.16 19.13
CA GLY A 246 -14.96 -1.79 17.73
C GLY A 246 -15.65 -2.71 16.71
N ARG A 247 -16.76 -3.32 17.12
CA ARG A 247 -17.44 -4.36 16.34
C ARG A 247 -18.11 -3.75 15.11
N SER A 248 -17.60 -4.10 13.92
CA SER A 248 -18.25 -3.75 12.65
C SER A 248 -18.68 -5.02 11.89
N PRO A 249 -19.94 -5.10 11.41
CA PRO A 249 -20.40 -6.24 10.63
C PRO A 249 -19.59 -6.42 9.35
N HIS A 250 -19.09 -5.33 8.76
CA HIS A 250 -18.26 -5.36 7.56
C HIS A 250 -16.88 -6.00 7.83
N LEU A 251 -16.22 -5.66 8.94
CA LEU A 251 -14.94 -6.28 9.31
C LEU A 251 -15.11 -7.76 9.68
N ILE A 252 -16.20 -8.12 10.36
CA ILE A 252 -16.50 -9.52 10.66
C ILE A 252 -16.76 -10.30 9.37
N ALA A 253 -17.63 -9.80 8.49
CA ALA A 253 -17.92 -10.46 7.21
C ALA A 253 -16.65 -10.65 6.37
N MET A 254 -15.81 -9.61 6.28
CA MET A 254 -14.52 -9.66 5.60
C MET A 254 -13.61 -10.74 6.20
N THR A 255 -13.39 -10.73 7.51
CA THR A 255 -12.45 -11.66 8.17
C THR A 255 -12.95 -13.10 8.15
N VAL A 256 -14.25 -13.34 8.26
CA VAL A 256 -14.87 -14.66 8.04
C VAL A 256 -14.60 -15.15 6.62
N LEU A 257 -14.79 -14.31 5.60
CA LEU A 257 -14.54 -14.69 4.21
C LEU A 257 -13.05 -14.98 3.97
N LEU A 258 -12.15 -14.14 4.48
CA LEU A 258 -10.70 -14.34 4.35
C LEU A 258 -10.23 -15.62 5.06
N LEU A 259 -10.81 -15.93 6.23
CA LEU A 259 -10.55 -17.19 6.94
C LEU A 259 -11.08 -18.40 6.17
N ALA A 260 -12.33 -18.34 5.69
CA ALA A 260 -12.93 -19.40 4.89
C ALA A 260 -12.06 -19.71 3.64
N ARG A 261 -11.60 -18.68 2.94
CA ARG A 261 -10.64 -18.80 1.82
C ARG A 261 -9.33 -19.44 2.26
N ALA A 262 -8.73 -18.98 3.37
CA ALA A 262 -7.47 -19.50 3.89
C ALA A 262 -7.53 -20.99 4.29
N VAL A 263 -8.72 -21.50 4.63
CA VAL A 263 -8.95 -22.93 4.91
C VAL A 263 -9.27 -23.70 3.63
N ALA A 264 -10.19 -23.20 2.79
CA ALA A 264 -10.69 -23.91 1.62
C ALA A 264 -9.59 -24.15 0.57
N LEU A 265 -8.79 -23.13 0.24
CA LEU A 265 -7.81 -23.20 -0.84
C LEU A 265 -6.71 -24.27 -0.59
N PRO A 266 -6.06 -24.34 0.60
CA PRO A 266 -5.11 -25.40 0.90
C PRO A 266 -5.74 -26.80 0.91
N VAL A 267 -7.02 -26.93 1.32
CA VAL A 267 -7.72 -28.23 1.35
C VAL A 267 -8.02 -28.72 -0.07
N VAL A 268 -8.54 -27.86 -0.94
CA VAL A 268 -8.81 -28.19 -2.35
C VAL A 268 -7.51 -28.58 -3.07
N THR A 269 -6.41 -27.89 -2.78
CA THR A 269 -5.11 -28.18 -3.40
C THR A 269 -4.41 -29.43 -2.89
N ARG A 270 -4.94 -30.11 -1.87
CA ARG A 270 -4.51 -31.47 -1.53
C ARG A 270 -4.92 -32.48 -2.61
N ARG A 271 -6.02 -32.20 -3.32
CA ARG A 271 -6.60 -33.12 -4.33
C ARG A 271 -6.35 -32.67 -5.76
N THR A 272 -6.12 -31.37 -5.99
CA THR A 272 -5.96 -30.82 -7.35
C THR A 272 -4.84 -29.78 -7.41
N THR A 273 -4.19 -29.65 -8.56
CA THR A 273 -3.16 -28.61 -8.76
C THR A 273 -3.79 -27.36 -9.35
N LEU A 274 -3.88 -26.28 -8.57
CA LEU A 274 -4.33 -24.98 -9.08
C LEU A 274 -3.17 -24.24 -9.75
N LYS A 275 -3.46 -23.64 -10.91
CA LYS A 275 -2.53 -22.78 -11.64
C LYS A 275 -2.33 -21.46 -10.86
N PRO A 276 -1.12 -20.87 -10.87
CA PRO A 276 -0.85 -19.60 -10.16
C PRO A 276 -1.80 -18.46 -10.51
N VAL A 277 -2.28 -18.41 -11.75
CA VAL A 277 -3.24 -17.38 -12.22
C VAL A 277 -4.56 -17.47 -11.46
N VAL A 278 -5.06 -18.68 -11.17
CA VAL A 278 -6.31 -18.87 -10.43
C VAL A 278 -6.17 -18.33 -9.02
N THR A 279 -5.06 -18.65 -8.34
CA THR A 279 -4.74 -18.07 -7.03
C THR A 279 -4.68 -16.55 -7.12
N GLY A 280 -3.98 -15.98 -8.11
CA GLY A 280 -3.91 -14.53 -8.29
C GLY A 280 -5.27 -13.86 -8.47
N ILE A 281 -6.19 -14.48 -9.21
CA ILE A 281 -7.57 -13.98 -9.39
C ILE A 281 -8.34 -14.05 -8.07
N THR A 282 -8.29 -15.17 -7.35
CA THR A 282 -8.97 -15.32 -6.05
C THR A 282 -8.47 -14.28 -5.04
N GLU A 283 -7.18 -14.01 -5.01
CA GLU A 283 -6.59 -12.99 -4.14
C GLU A 283 -6.96 -11.57 -4.56
N ALA A 284 -7.12 -11.30 -5.86
CA ALA A 284 -7.63 -10.02 -6.33
C ALA A 284 -9.07 -9.79 -5.86
N PHE A 285 -9.96 -10.79 -5.98
CA PHE A 285 -11.32 -10.71 -5.45
C PHE A 285 -11.36 -10.51 -3.93
N ALA A 286 -10.55 -11.27 -3.19
CA ALA A 286 -10.43 -11.10 -1.74
C ALA A 286 -9.98 -9.68 -1.37
N SER A 287 -9.05 -9.10 -2.14
CA SER A 287 -8.56 -7.74 -1.94
C SER A 287 -9.62 -6.69 -2.25
N PHE A 288 -10.45 -6.87 -3.29
CA PHE A 288 -11.57 -5.97 -3.59
C PHE A 288 -12.67 -6.01 -2.52
N ILE A 289 -12.99 -7.19 -2.00
CA ILE A 289 -13.94 -7.33 -0.89
C ILE A 289 -13.38 -6.65 0.35
N ALA A 290 -12.09 -6.88 0.67
CA ALA A 290 -11.44 -6.21 1.78
C ALA A 290 -11.45 -4.69 1.61
N PHE A 291 -11.16 -4.19 0.41
CA PHE A 291 -11.28 -2.77 0.09
C PHE A 291 -12.69 -2.22 0.38
N GLY A 292 -13.74 -2.86 -0.13
CA GLY A 292 -15.11 -2.42 0.10
C GLY A 292 -15.50 -2.43 1.58
N CYS A 293 -15.12 -3.47 2.32
CA CYS A 293 -15.39 -3.56 3.76
C CYS A 293 -14.58 -2.55 4.59
N ILE A 294 -13.33 -2.26 4.21
CA ILE A 294 -12.50 -1.24 4.88
C ILE A 294 -13.09 0.15 4.65
N ILE A 295 -13.50 0.46 3.41
CA ILE A 295 -14.15 1.74 3.10
C ILE A 295 -15.49 1.88 3.85
N ALA A 296 -16.29 0.81 3.97
CA ALA A 296 -17.57 0.85 4.67
C ALA A 296 -17.46 1.04 6.20
N VAL A 297 -16.26 0.93 6.77
CA VAL A 297 -16.01 1.06 8.22
C VAL A 297 -15.51 2.45 8.59
N ILE A 298 -14.95 3.17 7.62
CA ILE A 298 -14.25 4.44 7.79
C ILE A 298 -15.20 5.59 7.48
#